data_AF-A0A353PD07-F1
#
_entry.id   AF-A0A353PD07-F1
#
_cell.length_a   1.000
_cell.length_b   1.000
_cell.length_c   1.000
_cell.angle_alpha   90.00
_cell.angle_beta   90.00
_cell.angle_gamma   90.00
#
_symmetry.space_group_name_H-M   'P 1'
#
loop_
_entity.id
_entity.type
_entity.pdbx_description
1 polymer ?
#
loop_
_entity_poly.entity_id
_entity_poly.type
_entity_poly.pdbx_seq_one_letter_code
_entity_poly.pdbx_strand_id
1 'polypeptide(L)' 'IWLYGGSADTIAQTIRGGRQGHMPAHEPILGPDRAHLLAAYVYHLSHRGSPPKP' A
#
# COMPACT_ATOMS: atom_id res chain seq x y z
N ILE A 1 7.54 5.42 6.75
CA ILE A 1 6.41 5.54 7.72
C ILE A 1 5.89 4.13 8.03
N TRP A 2 5.40 3.86 9.25
CA TRP A 2 4.91 2.53 9.66
C TRP A 2 3.37 2.53 9.70
N LEU A 3 2.72 1.51 9.14
CA LEU A 3 1.25 1.42 9.03
C LEU A 3 0.55 1.35 10.40
N TYR A 4 1.13 0.61 11.34
CA TYR A 4 0.55 0.40 12.68
C TYR A 4 1.22 1.22 13.77
N GLY A 5 2.11 2.16 13.42
CA GLY A 5 2.95 2.90 14.37
C GLY A 5 4.30 2.22 14.64
N GLY A 6 5.33 3.03 14.94
CA GLY A 6 6.72 2.59 15.07
C GLY A 6 7.33 2.77 16.46
N SER A 7 6.53 3.06 17.49
CA SER A 7 7.03 3.11 18.88
C SER A 7 7.36 1.70 19.39
N ALA A 8 8.27 1.60 20.36
CA ALA A 8 8.67 0.31 20.95
C ALA A 8 7.46 -0.46 21.51
N ASP A 9 6.55 0.24 22.19
CA ASP A 9 5.33 -0.36 22.75
C ASP A 9 4.40 -0.88 21.65
N THR A 10 4.25 -0.13 20.56
CA THR A 10 3.39 -0.52 19.43
C THR A 10 3.95 -1.71 18.66
N ILE A 11 5.28 -1.81 18.55
CA ILE A 11 5.96 -2.96 17.96
C ILE A 11 5.78 -4.18 18.87
N ALA A 12 5.98 -4.03 20.18
CA ALA A 12 5.81 -5.11 21.14
C ALA A 12 4.37 -5.64 21.17
N GLN A 13 3.37 -4.76 21.08
CA GLN A 13 1.97 -5.14 20.93
C GLN A 13 1.73 -5.90 19.61
N THR A 14 2.30 -5.43 18.51
CA THR A 14 2.16 -6.05 17.19
C THR A 14 2.79 -7.44 17.15
N ILE A 15 3.93 -7.66 17.82
CA ILE A 15 4.57 -8.98 17.93
C ILE A 15 3.73 -9.93 18.78
N ARG A 16 3.21 -9.47 19.92
CA ARG A 16 2.43 -10.32 20.85
C ARG A 16 1.03 -10.65 20.35
N GLY A 17 0.34 -9.66 19.78
CA GLY A 17 -1.06 -9.79 19.36
C GLY A 17 -1.25 -10.04 17.86
N GLY A 18 -0.16 -9.99 17.08
CA GLY A 18 -0.23 -10.03 15.62
C GLY A 18 -0.94 -8.81 15.01
N ARG A 19 -1.00 -8.79 13.68
CA ARG A 19 -1.82 -7.86 12.88
C ARG A 19 -2.39 -8.63 11.69
N GLN A 20 -3.60 -8.29 11.28
CA GLN A 20 -4.27 -8.89 10.13
C GLN A 20 -4.59 -7.80 9.12
N GLY A 21 -3.58 -7.42 8.34
CA GLY A 21 -3.77 -6.51 7.21
C GLY A 21 -4.61 -7.19 6.14
N HIS A 22 -5.68 -6.55 5.69
CA HIS A 22 -6.54 -7.05 4.63
C HIS A 22 -6.61 -6.01 3.52
N MET A 23 -6.10 -6.37 2.33
CA MET A 23 -6.30 -5.62 1.10
C MET A 23 -7.37 -6.35 0.28
N PRO A 24 -8.62 -5.84 0.24
CA PRO A 24 -9.69 -6.48 -0.52
C PRO A 24 -9.37 -6.53 -2.02
N ALA A 25 -9.91 -7.53 -2.70
CA ALA A 25 -9.89 -7.55 -4.16
C ALA A 25 -10.73 -6.38 -4.70
N HIS A 26 -10.10 -5.53 -5.51
CA HIS A 26 -10.77 -4.39 -6.14
C HIS A 26 -11.32 -4.70 -7.54
N GLU A 27 -11.01 -5.87 -8.11
CA GLU A 27 -11.50 -6.28 -9.43
C GLU A 27 -13.03 -6.21 -9.57
N PRO A 28 -13.85 -6.71 -8.62
CA PRO A 28 -15.32 -6.65 -8.74
C PRO A 28 -15.87 -5.21 -8.70
N ILE A 29 -15.09 -4.27 -8.17
CA ILE A 29 -15.50 -2.87 -7.95
C ILE A 29 -15.08 -2.00 -9.14
N LEU A 30 -13.86 -2.24 -9.67
CA LEU A 30 -13.23 -1.37 -10.65
C LEU A 30 -13.22 -1.96 -12.07
N GLY A 31 -13.19 -3.29 -12.21
CA GLY A 31 -12.87 -3.94 -13.47
C GLY A 31 -11.40 -3.75 -13.90
N PRO A 32 -10.97 -4.43 -14.98
CA PRO A 32 -9.56 -4.50 -15.38
C PRO A 32 -8.96 -3.14 -15.79
N ASP A 33 -9.69 -2.34 -16.56
CA ASP A 33 -9.16 -1.09 -17.12
C ASP A 33 -8.93 -0.02 -16.03
N ARG A 34 -9.90 0.15 -15.12
CA ARG A 34 -9.78 1.13 -14.03
C ARG A 34 -8.76 0.70 -12.99
N ALA A 35 -8.65 -0.61 -12.72
CA ALA A 35 -7.60 -1.14 -11.87
C ALA A 35 -6.20 -0.83 -12.43
N HIS A 36 -6.02 -0.97 -13.75
CA HIS A 36 -4.78 -0.60 -14.44
C HIS A 36 -4.45 0.90 -14.29
N LEU A 37 -5.42 1.78 -14.56
CA LEU A 37 -5.22 3.22 -14.44
C LEU A 37 -4.88 3.64 -13.00
N LEU A 38 -5.58 3.06 -12.01
CA LEU A 38 -5.32 3.34 -10.60
C LEU A 38 -3.93 2.87 -10.18
N ALA A 39 -3.51 1.67 -10.62
CA ALA A 39 -2.17 1.17 -10.35
C ALA A 39 -1.09 2.09 -10.94
N ALA A 40 -1.27 2.54 -12.19
CA ALA A 40 -0.36 3.50 -12.82
C ALA A 40 -0.30 4.83 -12.05
N TYR A 41 -1.43 5.34 -11.56
CA TYR A 41 -1.48 6.56 -10.77
C TYR A 41 -0.73 6.42 -9.43
N VAL A 42 -0.98 5.34 -8.67
CA VAL A 42 -0.28 5.06 -7.40
C VAL A 42 1.23 4.89 -7.63
N TYR A 43 1.62 4.23 -8.72
CA TYR A 43 3.02 4.11 -9.13
C TYR A 43 3.65 5.48 -9.39
N HIS A 44 2.97 6.35 -10.17
CA HIS A 44 3.43 7.70 -10.45
C HIS A 44 3.64 8.52 -9.17
N LEU A 45 2.73 8.43 -8.19
CA LEU A 45 2.86 9.12 -6.90
C LEU A 45 4.16 8.77 -6.16
N SER A 46 4.64 7.54 -6.31
CA SER A 46 5.87 7.06 -5.68
C SER A 46 7.15 7.49 -6.42
N HIS A 47 7.03 7.95 -7.67
CA HIS A 47 8.16 8.25 -8.56
C HIS A 47 8.21 9.71 -9.04
N ARG A 48 7.50 10.63 -8.38
CA ARG A 48 7.40 12.05 -8.79
C ARG A 48 8.74 12.80 -8.86
N GLY A 49 9.86 12.22 -8.40
CA GLY A 49 11.21 12.79 -8.46
C GLY A 49 12.25 11.96 -9.24
N SER A 50 11.86 10.85 -9.85
CA SER A 50 12.77 9.98 -10.60
C SER A 50 12.57 10.20 -12.11
N PRO A 51 13.61 10.51 -12.89
CA PRO A 51 13.47 10.62 -14.34
C PRO A 51 12.98 9.28 -14.92
N PRO A 52 12.16 9.30 -15.98
CA PRO A 52 11.67 8.08 -16.61
C PRO A 52 12.86 7.22 -17.00
N LYS A 53 12.86 5.96 -16.54
CA LYS A 53 13.88 5.00 -16.95
C LYS A 53 13.66 4.68 -18.43
N PRO A 54 14.71 4.75 -19.27
CA PRO A 54 14.60 4.49 -20.71
C PRO A 54 14.16 3.07 -21.02
#